data_AF-A0AAV4CJ77-F1
#
_entry.id   AF-A0AAV4CJ77-F1
#
_cell.length_a   1.000
_cell.length_b   1.000
_cell.length_c   1.000
_cell.angle_alpha   90.00
_cell.angle_beta   90.00
_cell.angle_gamma   90.00
#
_symmetry.space_group_name_H-M   'P 1'
#
loop_
_entity.id
_entity.type
_entity.pdbx_description
1 polymer ?
#
loop_
_entity_poly.entity_id
_entity_poly.type
_entity_poly.pdbx_seq_one_letter_code
_entity_poly.pdbx_strand_id
1 'polypeptide(L)'
;MIADQYIGQQNTLKEAAFVHEYVKTLQREITDSCKIAAETAKNQLQSYREAKSDHRRYREFAKGERVLILLPQDGNNLFMKYQGPYKIDVVAQNNNYTFTIRNGKRTYHANILKKV
;
A
#
# COMPACT_ATOMS: atom_id res chain seq x y z
N MET A 1 28.30 0.93 62.96
CA MET A 1 28.58 1.90 61.88
C MET A 1 29.26 1.27 60.66
N ILE A 2 30.26 0.38 60.79
CA ILE A 2 30.96 -0.21 59.62
C ILE A 2 30.11 -1.25 58.85
N ALA A 3 29.30 -2.07 59.53
CA ALA A 3 28.48 -3.10 58.89
C ALA A 3 27.32 -2.52 58.03
N ASP A 4 26.68 -1.45 58.47
CA ASP A 4 25.62 -0.76 57.70
C ASP A 4 26.17 -0.14 56.40
N GLN A 5 27.39 0.41 56.42
CA GLN A 5 28.04 0.92 55.22
C GLN A 5 28.36 -0.20 54.20
N TYR A 6 28.76 -1.38 54.67
CA TYR A 6 28.99 -2.54 53.80
C TYR A 6 27.70 -3.06 53.16
N ILE A 7 26.60 -3.12 53.91
CA ILE A 7 25.29 -3.56 53.39
C ILE A 7 24.76 -2.56 52.35
N GLY A 8 24.93 -1.24 52.58
CA GLY A 8 24.58 -0.21 51.61
C GLY A 8 25.38 -0.28 50.31
N GLN A 9 26.69 -0.55 50.37
CA GLN A 9 27.53 -0.76 49.18
C GLN A 9 27.13 -2.02 48.40
N GLN A 10 26.74 -3.09 49.07
CA GLN A 10 26.28 -4.32 48.40
C GLN A 10 24.92 -4.14 47.71
N ASN A 11 24.01 -3.35 48.30
CA ASN A 11 22.70 -3.07 47.70
C ASN A 11 22.82 -2.17 46.46
N THR A 12 23.64 -1.12 46.50
CA THR A 12 23.86 -0.22 45.35
C THR A 12 24.48 -0.94 44.14
N LEU A 13 25.38 -1.91 44.37
CA LEU A 13 25.95 -2.73 43.30
C LEU A 13 24.92 -3.69 42.67
N LYS A 14 24.02 -4.26 43.48
CA LYS A 14 22.92 -5.11 42.99
C LYS A 14 21.91 -4.32 42.18
N GLU A 15 21.57 -3.11 42.62
CA GLU A 15 20.68 -2.21 41.88
C GLU A 15 21.29 -1.81 40.53
N ALA A 16 22.59 -1.49 40.49
CA ALA A 16 23.28 -1.18 39.24
C ALA A 16 23.31 -2.38 38.27
N ALA A 17 23.55 -3.60 38.77
CA ALA A 17 23.50 -4.82 37.98
C ALA A 17 22.11 -5.07 37.39
N PHE A 18 21.06 -4.89 38.21
CA PHE A 18 19.67 -5.04 37.79
C PHE A 18 19.26 -4.01 36.72
N VAL A 19 19.62 -2.73 36.90
CA VAL A 19 19.34 -1.68 35.90
C VAL A 19 20.02 -1.99 34.57
N HIS A 20 21.27 -2.44 34.62
CA HIS A 20 22.00 -2.81 33.41
C HIS A 20 21.41 -4.04 32.70
N GLU A 21 20.98 -5.05 33.46
CA GLU A 21 20.27 -6.21 32.90
C GLU A 21 18.91 -5.82 32.29
N TYR A 22 18.18 -4.94 32.95
CA TYR A 22 16.91 -4.40 32.45
C TYR A 22 17.09 -3.62 31.15
N VAL A 23 18.06 -2.71 31.08
CA VAL A 23 18.38 -1.95 29.86
C VAL A 23 18.78 -2.88 28.72
N LYS A 24 19.58 -3.93 29.00
CA LYS A 24 19.94 -4.94 27.99
C LYS A 24 18.73 -5.71 27.48
N THR A 25 17.81 -6.06 28.37
CA THR A 25 16.57 -6.77 28.00
C THR A 25 15.70 -5.88 27.12
N LEU A 26 15.50 -4.61 27.49
CA LEU A 26 14.76 -3.65 26.67
C LEU A 26 15.37 -3.46 25.28
N GLN A 27 16.70 -3.33 25.19
CA GLN A 27 17.38 -3.22 23.90
C GLN A 27 17.13 -4.45 23.02
N ARG A 28 17.13 -5.65 23.61
CA ARG A 28 16.81 -6.90 22.89
C ARG A 28 15.37 -6.89 22.39
N GLU A 29 14.41 -6.56 23.24
CA GLU A 29 12.99 -6.52 22.89
C GLU A 29 12.68 -5.52 21.76
N ILE A 30 13.28 -4.33 21.81
CA ILE A 30 13.15 -3.33 20.74
C ILE A 30 13.73 -3.89 19.43
N THR A 31 14.93 -4.46 19.50
CA THR A 31 15.61 -5.02 18.33
C THR A 31 14.80 -6.15 17.70
N ASP A 32 14.24 -7.04 18.51
CA ASP A 32 13.44 -8.17 18.05
C ASP A 32 12.09 -7.69 17.48
N SER A 33 11.45 -6.71 18.11
CA SER A 33 10.24 -6.08 17.59
C SER A 33 10.48 -5.42 16.22
N CYS A 34 11.60 -4.71 16.06
CA CYS A 34 11.98 -4.11 14.79
C CYS A 34 12.23 -5.16 13.70
N LYS A 35 12.86 -6.30 14.03
CA LYS A 35 13.05 -7.40 13.08
C LYS A 35 11.72 -7.98 12.62
N ILE A 36 10.82 -8.28 13.54
CA ILE A 36 9.49 -8.83 13.23
C ILE A 36 8.71 -7.84 12.34
N ALA A 37 8.74 -6.55 12.67
CA ALA A 37 8.10 -5.51 11.87
C ALA A 37 8.67 -5.45 10.44
N ALA A 38 9.99 -5.57 10.29
CA ALA A 38 10.64 -5.57 8.97
C ALA A 38 10.27 -6.82 8.14
N GLU A 39 10.27 -8.00 8.76
CA GLU A 39 9.91 -9.26 8.09
C GLU A 39 8.45 -9.28 7.67
N THR A 40 7.54 -8.87 8.55
CA THR A 40 6.11 -8.78 8.24
C THR A 40 5.84 -7.80 7.10
N ALA A 41 6.47 -6.62 7.12
CA ALA A 41 6.37 -5.65 6.02
C ALA A 41 6.87 -6.23 4.69
N LYS A 42 8.00 -6.96 4.71
CA LYS A 42 8.55 -7.61 3.52
C LYS A 42 7.60 -8.69 2.98
N ASN A 43 7.06 -9.54 3.85
CA ASN A 43 6.14 -10.60 3.47
C ASN A 43 4.83 -10.04 2.91
N GLN A 44 4.26 -9.01 3.55
CA GLN A 44 3.06 -8.32 3.06
C GLN A 44 3.29 -7.70 1.68
N LEU A 45 4.45 -7.06 1.46
CA LEU A 45 4.80 -6.51 0.15
C LEU A 45 4.91 -7.60 -0.92
N GLN A 46 5.52 -8.73 -0.57
CA GLN A 46 5.64 -9.88 -1.47
C GLN A 46 4.25 -10.45 -1.82
N SER A 47 3.42 -10.75 -0.83
CA SER A 47 2.06 -11.26 -1.04
C SER A 47 1.21 -10.27 -1.86
N TYR A 48 1.34 -8.96 -1.63
CA TYR A 48 0.68 -7.96 -2.44
C TYR A 48 1.11 -8.02 -3.91
N ARG A 49 2.41 -8.18 -4.18
CA ARG A 49 2.95 -8.31 -5.55
C ARG A 49 2.43 -9.57 -6.23
N GLU A 50 2.46 -10.71 -5.53
CA GLU A 50 1.98 -12.00 -6.01
C GLU A 50 0.48 -11.97 -6.33
N ALA A 51 -0.35 -11.47 -5.40
CA ALA A 51 -1.78 -11.29 -5.62
C ALA A 51 -2.06 -10.36 -6.81
N LYS A 52 -1.26 -9.29 -6.95
CA LYS A 52 -1.37 -8.35 -8.07
C LYS A 52 -0.91 -8.97 -9.40
N SER A 53 0.02 -9.91 -9.42
CA SER A 53 0.40 -10.61 -10.67
C SER A 53 -0.65 -11.63 -11.10
N ASP A 54 -1.20 -12.40 -10.16
CA ASP A 54 -2.03 -13.57 -10.47
C ASP A 54 -3.47 -13.21 -10.88
N HIS A 55 -4.01 -12.10 -10.37
CA HIS A 55 -5.41 -11.69 -10.62
C HIS A 55 -5.58 -10.66 -11.76
N ARG A 56 -4.50 -10.24 -12.43
CA ARG A 56 -4.61 -9.31 -13.55
C ARG A 56 -5.02 -10.03 -14.83
N ARG A 57 -6.30 -10.38 -14.92
CA ARG A 57 -7.00 -10.45 -16.21
C ARG A 57 -7.04 -9.02 -16.75
N TYR A 58 -5.98 -8.61 -17.46
CA TYR A 58 -5.94 -7.30 -18.08
C TYR A 58 -7.16 -7.16 -18.99
N ARG A 59 -7.95 -6.11 -18.74
CA ARG A 59 -9.01 -5.73 -19.67
C ARG A 59 -8.33 -5.13 -20.90
N GLU A 60 -8.23 -5.94 -21.94
CA GLU A 60 -7.69 -5.54 -23.22
C GLU A 60 -8.83 -5.15 -24.15
N PHE A 61 -8.66 -4.02 -24.84
CA PHE A 61 -9.61 -3.53 -25.82
C PHE A 61 -8.88 -3.21 -27.12
N ALA A 62 -9.49 -3.52 -28.25
CA ALA A 62 -8.88 -3.25 -29.55
C ALA A 62 -9.16 -1.82 -30.02
N LYS A 63 -8.24 -1.26 -30.82
CA LYS A 63 -8.50 0.00 -31.54
C LYS A 63 -9.76 -0.16 -32.38
N GLY A 64 -10.70 0.78 -32.24
CA GLY A 64 -11.98 0.77 -32.93
C GLY A 64 -13.11 0.02 -32.23
N GLU A 65 -12.84 -0.67 -31.11
CA GLU A 65 -13.87 -1.28 -30.27
C GLU A 65 -14.72 -0.21 -29.57
N ARG A 66 -15.99 -0.51 -29.35
CA ARG A 66 -16.94 0.38 -28.66
C ARG A 66 -17.02 -0.01 -27.19
N VAL A 67 -16.76 0.95 -26.31
CA VAL A 67 -16.76 0.76 -24.85
C VAL A 67 -17.52 1.90 -24.18
N LEU A 68 -18.10 1.59 -23.02
CA LEU A 68 -18.71 2.57 -22.14
C LEU A 68 -17.65 3.19 -21.24
N ILE A 69 -17.70 4.51 -21.04
CA ILE A 69 -16.80 5.23 -20.12
C ILE A 69 -17.60 5.62 -18.89
N LEU A 70 -17.05 5.32 -17.70
CA LEU A 70 -17.61 5.74 -16.42
C LEU A 70 -17.23 7.21 -16.15
N LEU A 71 -18.21 8.11 -16.24
CA LEU A 71 -18.03 9.55 -16.06
C LEU A 71 -18.84 10.06 -14.86
N PRO A 72 -18.36 11.11 -14.14
CA PRO A 72 -19.15 11.76 -13.11
C PRO A 72 -20.41 12.41 -13.73
N GLN A 73 -21.50 12.43 -12.98
CA GLN A 73 -22.70 13.14 -13.38
C GLN A 73 -22.51 14.65 -13.16
N ASP A 74 -23.00 15.45 -14.11
CA ASP A 74 -22.89 16.91 -14.04
C ASP A 74 -23.55 17.41 -12.73
N GLY A 75 -22.74 18.08 -11.89
CA GLY A 75 -23.18 18.64 -10.61
C GLY A 75 -22.94 17.76 -9.37
N ASN A 76 -22.56 16.48 -9.51
CA ASN A 76 -22.22 15.64 -8.35
C ASN A 76 -21.15 14.57 -8.67
N ASN A 77 -19.95 14.77 -8.11
CA ASN A 77 -18.81 13.87 -8.28
C ASN A 77 -18.96 12.51 -7.58
N LEU A 78 -19.94 12.34 -6.69
CA LEU A 78 -20.19 11.07 -5.99
C LEU A 78 -20.91 10.05 -6.87
N PHE A 79 -21.73 10.50 -7.81
CA PHE A 79 -22.48 9.62 -8.70
C PHE A 79 -21.76 9.51 -10.05
N MET A 80 -21.25 8.32 -10.33
CA MET A 80 -20.68 7.99 -11.63
C MET A 80 -21.67 7.18 -12.45
N LYS A 81 -21.76 7.48 -13.75
CA LYS A 81 -22.62 6.75 -14.70
C LYS A 81 -21.81 6.33 -15.92
N TYR A 82 -22.10 5.13 -16.43
CA TYR A 82 -21.61 4.72 -17.73
C TYR A 82 -22.31 5.53 -18.82
N GLN A 83 -21.52 6.27 -19.60
CA GLN A 83 -22.02 7.07 -20.71
C GLN A 83 -21.49 6.50 -22.03
N GLY A 84 -22.38 6.46 -23.03
CA GLY A 84 -22.11 6.26 -24.47
C GLY A 84 -21.30 5.02 -24.86
N PRO A 85 -21.55 4.40 -26.02
CA PRO A 85 -20.52 3.60 -26.66
C PRO A 85 -19.51 4.54 -27.34
N TYR A 86 -18.35 4.74 -26.73
CA TYR A 86 -17.24 5.50 -27.31
C TYR A 86 -16.30 4.56 -28.05
N LYS A 87 -15.80 5.02 -29.20
CA LYS A 87 -14.84 4.27 -30.01
C LYS A 87 -13.42 4.55 -29.52
N ILE A 88 -12.62 3.51 -29.34
CA ILE A 88 -11.20 3.65 -29.00
C ILE A 88 -10.44 4.15 -30.24
N ASP A 89 -9.80 5.31 -30.13
CA ASP A 89 -8.99 5.88 -31.21
C ASP A 89 -7.55 5.37 -31.18
N VAL A 90 -6.97 5.29 -29.98
CA VAL A 90 -5.57 4.88 -29.77
C VAL A 90 -5.48 4.05 -28.49
N VAL A 91 -4.80 2.91 -28.59
CA VAL A 91 -4.35 2.12 -27.43
C VAL A 91 -3.02 2.72 -26.98
N ALA A 92 -3.00 3.29 -25.77
CA ALA A 92 -1.79 3.86 -25.17
C ALA A 92 -1.12 2.84 -24.25
N GLN A 93 0.11 3.15 -23.80
CA GLN A 93 0.84 2.32 -22.85
C GLN A 93 0.14 2.29 -21.47
N ASN A 94 0.41 1.22 -20.71
CA ASN A 94 -0.10 1.01 -19.35
C ASN A 94 -1.63 0.90 -19.26
N ASN A 95 -2.27 0.21 -20.21
CA ASN A 95 -3.72 -0.05 -20.19
C ASN A 95 -4.58 1.23 -20.23
N ASN A 96 -4.05 2.27 -20.86
CA ASN A 96 -4.72 3.52 -21.11
C ASN A 96 -5.24 3.58 -22.54
N TYR A 97 -6.39 4.20 -22.74
CA TYR A 97 -7.05 4.28 -24.04
C TYR A 97 -7.50 5.71 -24.30
N THR A 98 -7.27 6.19 -25.52
CA THR A 98 -7.64 7.55 -25.94
C THR A 98 -8.95 7.51 -26.71
N PHE A 99 -9.83 8.45 -26.38
CA PHE A 99 -11.15 8.62 -26.99
C PHE A 99 -11.35 10.06 -27.41
N THR A 100 -11.96 10.26 -28.58
CA THR A 100 -12.46 11.55 -29.02
C THR A 100 -13.88 11.72 -28.48
N ILE A 101 -14.01 12.56 -27.46
CA ILE A 101 -15.29 12.95 -26.87
C ILE A 101 -15.61 14.37 -27.35
N ARG A 102 -16.86 14.84 -27.17
CA ARG A 102 -17.30 16.20 -27.53
C ARG A 102 -16.35 17.31 -27.06
N ASN A 103 -15.67 17.11 -25.93
CA ASN A 103 -14.73 18.07 -25.33
C ASN A 103 -13.25 17.82 -25.73
N GLY A 104 -13.02 17.11 -26.83
CA GLY A 104 -11.68 16.79 -27.35
C GLY A 104 -11.19 15.37 -27.02
N LYS A 105 -9.91 15.13 -27.25
CA LYS A 105 -9.26 13.84 -26.97
C LYS A 105 -8.98 13.71 -25.48
N ARG A 106 -9.43 12.60 -24.87
CA ARG A 106 -9.14 12.27 -23.46
C ARG A 106 -8.65 10.85 -23.33
N THR A 107 -7.75 10.65 -22.38
CA THR A 107 -7.16 9.35 -22.08
C THR A 107 -7.74 8.81 -20.78
N TYR A 108 -8.24 7.58 -20.80
CA TYR A 108 -8.82 6.90 -19.65
C TYR A 108 -8.16 5.53 -19.44
N HIS A 109 -8.04 5.13 -18.19
CA HIS A 109 -7.53 3.80 -17.83
C HIS A 109 -8.62 2.73 -18.01
N ALA A 110 -8.22 1.50 -18.35
CA ALA A 110 -9.10 0.35 -18.59
C ALA A 110 -10.15 0.08 -17.50
N ASN A 111 -9.87 0.47 -16.26
CA ASN A 111 -10.76 0.25 -15.11
C ASN A 111 -12.08 1.03 -15.23
N ILE A 112 -12.02 2.20 -15.87
CA ILE A 112 -13.15 3.11 -16.05
C ILE A 112 -13.95 2.70 -17.31
N LEU A 113 -13.45 1.72 -18.06
CA LEU A 113 -14.06 1.22 -19.28
C LEU A 113 -14.86 -0.06 -19.03
N LYS A 114 -15.98 -0.19 -19.73
CA LYS A 114 -16.80 -1.39 -19.77
C LYS A 114 -17.09 -1.77 -21.22
N LYS A 115 -16.92 -3.05 -21.55
CA LYS A 115 -17.34 -3.59 -22.85
C LYS A 115 -18.87 -3.51 -22.95
N VAL A 116 -19.37 -3.02 -24.09
CA VAL A 116 -20.81 -2.98 -24.40
C VAL A 116 -21.34 -4.40 -24.56
#